data_AF-A0A920EVP4-F1
#
_entry.id   AF-A0A920EVP4-F1
#
_cell.length_a   1.000
_cell.length_b   1.000
_cell.length_c   1.000
_cell.angle_alpha   90.00
_cell.angle_beta   90.00
_cell.angle_gamma   90.00
#
_symmetry.space_group_name_H-M   'P 1'
#
loop_
_entity.id
_entity.type
_entity.pdbx_description
1 polymer ?
#
loop_
_entity_poly.entity_id
_entity_poly.type
_entity_poly.pdbx_seq_one_letter_code
_entity_poly.pdbx_strand_id
1 'polypeptide(L)'
;MDIKDHIKKGNIKMLAKHWQHFFDRENADYNISINDEEIILTVNRCTAYEHVRKLVGNVSPNFCDQTIKTNEALAEDTPYEIKTEILGEAACRQTIRKRA
;
A
#
# COMPACT_ATOMS: atom_id res chain seq x y z
N MET A 1 -4.41 18.06 3.48
CA MET A 1 -4.84 17.40 2.23
C MET A 1 -5.32 16.01 2.63
N ASP A 2 -6.62 15.72 2.43
CA ASP A 2 -7.25 14.49 2.94
C ASP A 2 -7.29 13.41 1.85
N ILE A 3 -6.56 12.32 2.07
CA ILE A 3 -6.44 11.21 1.13
C ILE A 3 -7.79 10.52 0.91
N LYS A 4 -8.59 10.36 1.97
CA LYS A 4 -9.89 9.68 1.90
C LYS A 4 -10.87 10.51 1.07
N ASP A 5 -10.87 11.83 1.21
CA ASP A 5 -11.71 12.71 0.39
C ASP A 5 -11.37 12.65 -1.11
N HIS A 6 -10.09 12.52 -1.46
CA HIS A 6 -9.69 12.36 -2.86
C HIS A 6 -10.15 11.02 -3.44
N ILE A 7 -10.05 9.92 -2.68
CA ILE A 7 -10.54 8.61 -3.10
C ILE A 7 -12.07 8.64 -3.26
N LYS A 8 -12.79 9.24 -2.30
CA LYS A 8 -14.25 9.45 -2.39
C LYS A 8 -14.66 10.20 -3.67
N LYS A 9 -13.86 11.19 -4.10
CA LYS A 9 -14.08 11.96 -5.33
C LYS A 9 -13.58 11.28 -6.61
N GLY A 10 -13.10 10.03 -6.53
CA GLY A 10 -12.63 9.30 -7.71
C GLY A 10 -11.17 9.51 -8.08
N ASN A 11 -10.39 10.27 -7.31
CA ASN A 11 -9.01 10.60 -7.62
C ASN A 11 -8.02 9.64 -6.93
N ILE A 12 -8.02 8.38 -7.36
CA ILE A 12 -7.08 7.36 -6.86
C ILE A 12 -5.63 7.62 -7.29
N LYS A 13 -5.41 8.34 -8.39
CA LYS A 13 -4.06 8.72 -8.86
C LYS A 13 -3.32 9.58 -7.84
N MET A 14 -4.04 10.31 -6.98
CA MET A 14 -3.43 11.02 -5.85
C MET A 14 -2.80 10.05 -4.84
N LEU A 15 -3.50 8.97 -4.47
CA LEU A 15 -2.97 7.96 -3.53
C LEU A 15 -1.68 7.32 -4.07
N ALA A 16 -1.62 7.03 -5.37
CA ALA A 16 -0.38 6.56 -6.00
C ALA A 16 0.77 7.57 -5.90
N LYS A 17 0.50 8.85 -6.16
CA LYS A 17 1.51 9.92 -6.02
C LYS A 17 1.99 10.07 -4.58
N HIS A 18 1.07 9.93 -3.62
CA HIS A 18 1.41 9.94 -2.21
C HIS A 18 2.35 8.78 -1.88
N TRP A 19 2.01 7.54 -2.27
CA TRP A 19 2.89 6.39 -2.06
C TRP A 19 4.25 6.57 -2.72
N GLN A 20 4.31 6.95 -4.01
CA GLN A 20 5.57 7.22 -4.71
C GLN A 20 6.47 8.18 -3.93
N HIS A 21 5.91 9.29 -3.45
CA HIS A 21 6.68 10.28 -2.69
C HIS A 21 7.36 9.71 -1.45
N PHE A 22 6.67 8.85 -0.68
CA PHE A 22 7.25 8.24 0.53
C PHE A 22 8.23 7.13 0.20
N PHE A 23 7.88 6.23 -0.74
CA PHE A 23 8.71 5.09 -1.09
C PHE A 23 10.02 5.52 -1.77
N ASP A 24 9.99 6.57 -2.62
CA ASP A 24 11.20 7.15 -3.21
C ASP A 24 12.12 7.74 -2.14
N ARG A 25 11.54 8.48 -1.18
CA ARG A 25 12.31 9.11 -0.09
C ARG A 25 12.96 8.07 0.83
N GLU A 26 12.30 6.93 1.02
CA GLU A 26 12.82 5.82 1.83
C GLU A 26 13.75 4.88 1.05
N ASN A 27 13.99 5.16 -0.24
CA ASN A 27 14.77 4.32 -1.14
C ASN A 27 14.31 2.85 -1.09
N ALA A 28 12.98 2.66 -1.06
CA ALA A 28 12.36 1.36 -0.95
C ALA A 28 12.46 0.57 -2.27
N ASP A 29 12.43 -0.75 -2.19
CA ASP A 29 12.38 -1.62 -3.37
C ASP A 29 10.92 -1.90 -3.75
N TYR A 30 10.42 -1.13 -4.72
CA TYR A 30 9.03 -1.19 -5.14
C TYR A 30 8.85 -0.88 -6.63
N ASN A 31 7.68 -1.22 -7.15
CA ASN A 31 7.17 -0.84 -8.46
C ASN A 31 5.72 -0.39 -8.30
N ILE A 32 5.32 0.63 -9.05
CA ILE A 32 3.93 1.08 -9.11
C ILE A 32 3.47 1.17 -10.56
N SER A 33 2.37 0.48 -10.87
CA SER A 33 1.66 0.56 -12.13
C SER A 33 0.36 1.34 -11.93
N ILE A 34 0.10 2.29 -12.82
CA ILE A 34 -1.09 3.16 -12.77
C ILE A 34 -1.75 3.07 -14.14
N ASN A 35 -2.99 2.60 -14.20
CA ASN A 35 -3.85 2.73 -15.37
C ASN A 35 -5.17 3.43 -14.98
N ASP A 36 -6.16 3.43 -15.87
CA ASP A 36 -7.43 4.13 -15.64
C ASP A 36 -8.44 3.32 -14.80
N GLU A 37 -8.21 2.02 -14.63
CA GLU A 37 -9.09 1.10 -13.91
C GLU A 37 -8.56 0.74 -12.52
N GLU A 38 -7.24 0.59 -12.40
CA GLU A 38 -6.56 0.13 -11.20
C GLU A 38 -5.16 0.74 -11.01
N ILE A 39 -4.72 0.69 -9.75
CA ILE A 39 -3.37 1.03 -9.32
C ILE A 39 -2.81 -0.18 -8.59
N ILE A 40 -1.62 -0.62 -9.00
CA ILE A 40 -0.93 -1.76 -8.39
C ILE A 40 0.40 -1.27 -7.85
N LEU A 41 0.56 -1.30 -6.54
CA LEU A 41 1.83 -1.08 -5.85
C LEU A 41 2.39 -2.44 -5.44
N THR A 42 3.52 -2.83 -6.01
CA THR A 42 4.27 -4.03 -5.63
C THR A 42 5.49 -3.60 -4.82
N VAL A 43 5.58 -4.05 -3.58
CA VAL A 43 6.76 -3.85 -2.73
C VAL A 43 7.53 -5.16 -2.73
N ASN A 44 8.70 -5.17 -3.38
CA ASN A 44 9.54 -6.36 -3.46
C ASN A 44 10.31 -6.58 -2.16
N ARG A 45 10.69 -5.49 -1.48
CA ARG A 45 11.34 -5.53 -0.17
C ARG A 45 10.88 -4.37 0.72
N CYS A 46 10.14 -4.69 1.78
CA CYS A 46 9.62 -3.72 2.74
C CYS A 46 10.72 -3.20 3.67
N THR A 47 11.02 -1.90 3.57
CA THR A 47 12.03 -1.23 4.40
C THR A 47 11.73 -1.32 5.89
N ALA A 48 10.46 -1.17 6.28
CA ALA A 48 10.04 -1.27 7.68
C ALA A 48 10.22 -2.69 8.24
N TYR A 49 9.87 -3.72 7.46
CA TYR A 49 10.08 -5.12 7.82
C TYR A 49 11.58 -5.40 8.04
N GLU A 50 12.42 -4.96 7.11
CA GLU A 50 13.87 -5.10 7.19
C GLU A 50 14.46 -4.41 8.42
N HIS A 51 13.99 -3.20 8.72
CA HIS A 51 14.43 -2.46 9.89
C HIS A 51 14.10 -3.21 11.19
N VAL A 52 12.86 -3.70 11.32
CA VAL A 52 12.45 -4.48 12.51
C VAL A 52 13.22 -5.79 12.59
N ARG A 53 13.39 -6.53 11.48
CA ARG A 53 14.16 -7.78 11.46
C ARG A 53 15.59 -7.57 11.96
N LYS A 54 16.26 -6.48 11.57
CA LYS A 54 17.61 -6.15 12.07
C LYS A 54 17.66 -5.92 13.58
N LEU A 55 16.58 -5.42 14.17
CA LEU A 55 16.50 -5.13 15.62
C LEU A 55 16.14 -6.36 16.46
N VAL A 56 15.18 -7.18 16.00
CA VAL A 56 14.60 -8.27 16.81
C VAL A 56 14.86 -9.68 16.28
N GLY A 57 15.49 -9.82 15.11
CA GLY A 57 15.80 -11.10 14.46
C GLY A 57 14.61 -11.77 13.77
N ASN A 58 13.44 -11.81 14.42
CA ASN A 58 12.21 -12.39 13.88
C ASN A 58 11.07 -11.37 13.88
N VAL A 59 10.43 -11.17 12.73
CA VAL A 59 9.30 -10.27 12.58
C VAL A 59 8.00 -11.05 12.73
N SER A 60 7.01 -10.47 13.41
CA SER A 60 5.69 -11.09 13.59
C SER A 60 5.04 -11.45 12.24
N PRO A 61 4.36 -12.61 12.12
CA PRO A 61 3.55 -12.93 10.95
C PRO A 61 2.46 -11.87 10.66
N ASN A 62 2.02 -11.15 11.69
CA ASN A 62 0.97 -10.13 11.62
C ASN A 62 1.53 -8.72 11.36
N PHE A 63 2.80 -8.59 10.97
CA PHE A 63 3.45 -7.28 10.75
C PHE A 63 2.69 -6.40 9.75
N CYS A 64 2.12 -7.02 8.71
CA CYS A 64 1.39 -6.31 7.66
C CYS A 64 -0.04 -5.91 8.07
N ASP A 65 -0.55 -6.34 9.24
CA ASP A 65 -1.93 -6.08 9.66
C ASP A 65 -2.25 -4.59 9.71
N GLN A 66 -1.31 -3.78 10.19
CA GLN A 66 -1.50 -2.34 10.22
C GLN A 66 -1.73 -1.76 8.82
N THR A 67 -0.95 -2.20 7.83
CA THR A 67 -1.13 -1.77 6.44
C THR A 67 -2.47 -2.26 5.88
N ILE A 68 -2.82 -3.52 6.12
CA ILE A 68 -4.10 -4.12 5.69
C ILE A 68 -5.28 -3.32 6.25
N LYS A 69 -5.32 -3.09 7.57
CA LYS A 69 -6.41 -2.36 8.23
C LYS A 69 -6.49 -0.89 7.84
N THR A 70 -5.34 -0.26 7.59
CA THR A 70 -5.32 1.11 7.07
C THR A 70 -5.91 1.20 5.67
N ASN A 71 -5.57 0.25 4.80
CA ASN A 71 -6.13 0.18 3.45
C ASN A 71 -7.63 -0.11 3.46
N GLU A 72 -8.10 -1.01 4.33
CA GLU A 72 -9.54 -1.24 4.54
C GLU A 72 -10.26 0.05 4.97
N ALA A 73 -9.72 0.79 5.94
CA ALA A 73 -10.30 2.04 6.44
C ALA A 73 -10.26 3.19 5.41
N LEU A 74 -9.24 3.24 4.56
CA LEU A 74 -9.15 4.19 3.44
C LEU A 74 -10.17 3.88 2.34
N ALA A 75 -10.46 2.59 2.10
CA ALA A 75 -11.43 2.13 1.11
C ALA A 75 -12.88 2.22 1.60
N GLU A 76 -13.09 2.28 2.91
CA GLU A 76 -14.41 2.37 3.55
C GLU A 76 -15.16 3.64 3.12
N ASP A 77 -16.45 3.48 2.80
CA ASP A 77 -17.33 4.52 2.25
C ASP A 77 -16.80 5.19 0.98
N THR A 78 -16.06 4.42 0.17
CA THR A 78 -15.60 4.84 -1.16
C THR A 78 -16.05 3.83 -2.22
N PRO A 79 -16.14 4.23 -3.49
CA PRO A 79 -16.45 3.31 -4.58
C PRO A 79 -15.27 2.38 -4.94
N TYR A 80 -14.18 2.42 -4.18
CA TYR A 80 -12.97 1.64 -4.43
C TYR A 80 -12.80 0.56 -3.36
N GLU A 81 -12.10 -0.50 -3.74
CA GLU A 81 -11.50 -1.46 -2.82
C GLU A 81 -9.97 -1.31 -2.86
N ILE A 82 -9.33 -1.60 -1.74
CA ILE A 82 -7.87 -1.68 -1.64
C ILE A 82 -7.54 -3.06 -1.08
N LYS A 83 -7.02 -3.94 -1.94
CA LYS A 83 -6.62 -5.30 -1.56
C LYS A 83 -5.12 -5.32 -1.26
N THR A 84 -4.73 -5.92 -0.14
CA THR A 84 -3.33 -6.15 0.21
C THR A 84 -3.05 -7.65 0.22
N GLU A 85 -2.09 -8.09 -0.59
CA GLU A 85 -1.67 -9.48 -0.72
C GLU A 85 -0.22 -9.62 -0.27
N ILE A 86 0.05 -10.54 0.66
CA ILE A 86 1.42 -10.86 1.08
C ILE A 86 2.00 -11.86 0.07
N LEU A 87 3.11 -11.49 -0.58
CA LEU A 87 3.72 -12.30 -1.64
C LEU A 87 4.86 -13.20 -1.13
N GLY A 88 5.33 -12.96 0.09
CA GLY A 88 6.45 -13.66 0.71
C GLY A 88 7.02 -12.86 1.87
N GLU A 89 8.18 -13.29 2.36
CA GLU A 89 8.90 -12.55 3.40
C GLU A 89 9.25 -11.14 2.91
N ALA A 90 8.83 -10.12 3.66
CA ALA A 90 9.07 -8.71 3.34
C ALA A 90 8.49 -8.23 1.99
N ALA A 91 7.56 -8.96 1.36
CA ALA A 91 7.03 -8.61 0.05
C ALA A 91 5.49 -8.56 0.05
N CYS A 92 4.91 -7.55 -0.58
CA CYS A 92 3.46 -7.41 -0.70
C CYS A 92 3.02 -6.71 -2.00
N ARG A 93 1.75 -6.90 -2.34
CA ARG A 93 1.09 -6.18 -3.43
C ARG A 93 -0.18 -5.51 -2.91
N GLN A 94 -0.34 -4.24 -3.21
CA GLN A 94 -1.50 -3.44 -2.88
C GLN A 94 -2.19 -3.03 -4.18
N THR A 95 -3.43 -3.44 -4.36
CA THR A 95 -4.23 -3.14 -5.55
C THR A 95 -5.42 -2.27 -5.17
N ILE A 96 -5.52 -1.09 -5.78
CA ILE A 96 -6.67 -0.19 -5.67
C ILE A 96 -7.46 -0.28 -6.97
N ARG A 97 -8.76 -0.56 -6.89
CA ARG A 97 -9.65 -0.59 -8.07
C ARG A 97 -11.08 -0.30 -7.67
N LYS A 98 -11.95 0.03 -8.63
CA LYS A 98 -13.38 0.21 -8.34
C LYS A 98 -14.00 -1.10 -7.85
N ARG A 99 -14.95 -1.00 -6.92
CA ARG A 99 -15.79 -2.14 -6.51
C ARG A 99 -16.66 -2.56 -7.70
N ALA A 100 -16.83 -3.86 -7.89
CA ALA A 100 -17.79 -4.43 -8.85
C ALA A 100 -19.23 -4.26 -8.36
#